data_AF-A0A5J4KBF0-F1
#
_entry.id   AF-A0A5J4KBF0-F1
#
_cell.length_a   1.000
_cell.length_b   1.000
_cell.length_c   1.000
_cell.angle_alpha   90.00
_cell.angle_beta   90.00
_cell.angle_gamma   90.00
#
_symmetry.space_group_name_H-M   'P 1'
#
loop_
_entity.id
_entity.type
_entity.pdbx_description
1 polymer ?
#
loop_
_entity_poly.entity_id
_entity_poly.type
_entity_poly.pdbx_seq_one_letter_code
_entity_poly.pdbx_strand_id
1 'polypeptide(L)'
;MGYGAAIVGTGEDTKLVVDHAFLDKGQAVAITVDGSQGARLLPANGTLLQLMENDDPGPVFVNGKLVNASVYTEPSGLPVKDSSFDVTAVHSSDAVATFSQIALTGNFFNGMRGNMNMVLTFNQARLTGVISTSLARHAVSTIASASYQQLGEVSNTPSPVVNNGVSVTLNAGSCWTVTGTSYLSKLVLAPGATLTAPPGHTLTLTVDGVARPIVAGQSYSGNIVLTVHS
;
A
#
# COMPACT_ATOMS: atom_id res chain seq x y z
N MET A 1 -22.76 -1.35 -7.60
CA MET A 1 -22.90 -0.67 -6.29
C MET A 1 -21.59 -0.88 -5.56
N GLY A 2 -20.82 0.17 -5.27
CA GLY A 2 -19.54 0.04 -4.58
C GLY A 2 -19.78 -0.06 -3.08
N TYR A 3 -19.27 -1.13 -2.46
CA TYR A 3 -19.20 -1.22 -1.01
C TYR A 3 -17.99 -0.40 -0.55
N GLY A 4 -18.18 0.90 -0.33
CA GLY A 4 -17.18 1.74 0.31
C GLY A 4 -17.29 1.61 1.82
N ALA A 5 -16.22 1.18 2.49
CA ALA A 5 -16.09 1.32 3.94
C ALA A 5 -15.36 2.63 4.24
N ALA A 6 -16.03 3.57 4.93
CA ALA A 6 -15.38 4.76 5.47
C ALA A 6 -15.15 4.57 6.97
N ILE A 7 -13.88 4.55 7.38
CA ILE A 7 -13.51 4.67 8.79
C ILE A 7 -13.11 6.12 9.02
N VAL A 8 -13.91 6.86 9.80
CA VAL A 8 -13.60 8.23 10.23
C VAL A 8 -13.45 8.21 11.73
N GLY A 9 -12.24 8.51 12.22
CA GLY A 9 -11.97 8.63 13.64
C GLY A 9 -11.23 9.93 13.93
N THR A 10 -11.71 10.70 14.91
CA THR A 10 -11.16 11.98 15.33
C THR A 10 -11.07 12.03 16.85
N GLY A 11 -10.00 12.62 17.40
CA GLY A 11 -9.80 12.77 18.84
C GLY A 11 -8.69 11.90 19.42
N GLU A 12 -8.18 12.30 20.58
CA GLU A 12 -6.94 11.74 21.17
C GLU A 12 -7.07 10.26 21.57
N ASP A 13 -8.31 9.80 21.76
CA ASP A 13 -8.64 8.41 22.09
C ASP A 13 -8.95 7.54 20.86
N THR A 14 -8.94 8.10 19.65
CA THR A 14 -9.11 7.32 18.42
C THR A 14 -7.83 6.52 18.15
N LYS A 15 -7.88 5.23 18.51
CA LYS A 15 -6.81 4.26 18.27
C LYS A 15 -7.34 3.10 17.45
N LEU A 16 -6.71 2.85 16.32
CA LEU A 16 -6.90 1.62 15.55
C LEU A 16 -5.70 0.71 15.83
N VAL A 17 -5.93 -0.36 16.61
CA VAL A 17 -4.94 -1.38 16.97
C VAL A 17 -5.43 -2.71 16.41
N VAL A 18 -4.76 -3.18 15.37
CA VAL A 18 -5.14 -4.31 14.51
C VAL A 18 -3.86 -4.82 13.85
N ASP A 19 -3.86 -6.01 13.25
CA ASP A 19 -2.67 -6.54 12.56
C ASP A 19 -2.24 -5.61 11.42
N HIS A 20 -3.12 -5.42 10.43
CA HIS A 20 -3.05 -4.35 9.43
C HIS A 20 -3.99 -3.22 9.82
N ALA A 21 -3.54 -1.96 9.76
CA ALA A 21 -4.47 -0.85 9.99
C ALA A 21 -5.57 -0.82 8.91
N PHE A 22 -5.22 -1.12 7.66
CA PHE A 22 -6.16 -1.31 6.56
C PHE A 22 -5.72 -2.49 5.67
N LEU A 23 -6.65 -3.40 5.37
CA LEU A 23 -6.49 -4.47 4.40
C LEU A 23 -7.58 -4.33 3.33
N ASP A 24 -7.17 -4.03 2.11
CA ASP A 24 -8.04 -3.86 0.95
C ASP A 24 -7.85 -5.02 -0.04
N LYS A 25 -8.96 -5.71 -0.33
CA LYS A 25 -9.01 -6.89 -1.18
C LYS A 25 -9.50 -6.54 -2.59
N GLY A 26 -8.73 -5.65 -3.23
CA GLY A 26 -8.91 -5.27 -4.63
C GLY A 26 -10.18 -4.46 -4.89
N GLN A 27 -10.58 -3.59 -3.95
CA GLN A 27 -11.72 -2.70 -4.14
C GLN A 27 -11.26 -1.25 -4.34
N ALA A 28 -12.04 -0.47 -5.10
CA ALA A 28 -11.86 0.97 -5.10
C ALA A 28 -12.30 1.53 -3.74
N VAL A 29 -11.35 2.09 -2.99
CA VAL A 29 -11.60 2.64 -1.65
C VAL A 29 -11.07 4.08 -1.55
N ALA A 30 -11.71 4.86 -0.68
CA ALA A 30 -11.21 6.17 -0.26
C ALA A 30 -11.01 6.16 1.26
N ILE A 31 -9.76 6.27 1.69
CA ILE A 31 -9.35 6.31 3.11
C ILE A 31 -8.89 7.73 3.44
N THR A 32 -9.43 8.32 4.50
CA THR A 32 -8.97 9.62 5.00
C THR A 32 -8.71 9.53 6.49
N VAL A 33 -7.50 9.87 6.91
CA VAL A 33 -7.10 9.91 8.32
C VAL A 33 -6.57 11.30 8.65
N ASP A 34 -7.18 11.95 9.64
CA ASP A 34 -6.73 13.24 10.17
C ASP A 34 -6.22 13.08 11.61
N GLY A 35 -4.92 13.25 11.78
CA GLY A 35 -4.23 13.21 13.07
C GLY A 35 -4.23 14.53 13.83
N SER A 36 -4.86 15.59 13.31
CA SER A 36 -4.89 16.93 13.93
C SER A 36 -5.40 16.94 15.38
N GLN A 37 -6.23 15.96 15.73
CA GLN A 37 -6.77 15.75 17.07
C GLN A 37 -6.18 14.52 17.76
N GLY A 38 -5.00 14.05 17.36
CA GLY A 38 -4.28 12.97 18.04
C GLY A 38 -4.62 11.55 17.63
N ALA A 39 -5.29 11.34 16.48
CA ALA A 39 -5.57 9.99 15.96
C ALA A 39 -4.29 9.17 15.75
N ARG A 40 -4.33 7.86 16.06
CA ARG A 40 -3.18 6.96 15.95
C ARG A 40 -3.53 5.66 15.22
N LEU A 41 -2.67 5.27 14.30
CA LEU A 41 -2.68 3.95 13.64
C LEU A 41 -1.51 3.14 14.18
N LEU A 42 -1.80 1.98 14.78
CA LEU A 42 -0.82 1.15 15.46
C LEU A 42 -0.93 -0.30 14.93
N PRO A 43 -0.45 -0.56 13.70
CA PRO A 43 -0.50 -1.90 13.12
C PRO A 43 0.45 -2.84 13.86
N ALA A 44 -0.05 -3.97 14.35
CA ALA A 44 0.75 -4.93 15.11
C ALA A 44 1.83 -5.59 14.24
N ASN A 45 1.54 -5.83 12.96
CA ASN A 45 2.50 -6.40 12.00
C ASN A 45 3.33 -5.34 11.26
N GLY A 46 3.20 -4.07 11.64
CA GLY A 46 3.91 -2.96 11.01
C GLY A 46 3.39 -2.55 9.63
N THR A 47 2.26 -3.08 9.15
CA THR A 47 1.66 -2.69 7.85
C THR A 47 0.44 -1.80 8.06
N LEU A 48 0.54 -0.55 7.60
CA LEU A 48 -0.52 0.45 7.69
C LEU A 48 -1.61 0.22 6.63
N LEU A 49 -1.22 -0.05 5.39
CA LEU A 49 -2.18 -0.35 4.31
C LEU A 49 -1.62 -1.44 3.42
N GLN A 50 -2.43 -2.47 3.19
CA GLN A 50 -2.16 -3.52 2.24
C GLN A 50 -3.27 -3.60 1.21
N LEU A 51 -2.91 -3.56 -0.07
CA LEU A 51 -3.75 -3.97 -1.18
C LEU A 51 -3.35 -5.36 -1.63
N MET A 52 -4.33 -6.21 -1.92
CA MET A 52 -4.11 -7.53 -2.51
C MET A 52 -5.35 -8.00 -3.27
N GLU A 53 -5.19 -9.03 -4.10
CA GLU A 53 -6.33 -9.63 -4.80
C GLU A 53 -7.38 -10.14 -3.81
N ASN A 54 -8.64 -10.15 -4.26
CA ASN A 54 -9.69 -10.83 -3.51
C ASN A 54 -9.35 -12.32 -3.38
N ASP A 55 -9.14 -12.75 -2.14
CA ASP A 55 -8.79 -14.11 -1.76
C ASP A 55 -10.01 -14.92 -1.29
N ASP A 56 -11.20 -14.31 -1.27
CA ASP A 56 -12.44 -15.02 -0.94
C ASP A 56 -12.82 -15.94 -2.10
N PRO A 57 -12.76 -17.27 -1.94
CA PRO A 57 -13.10 -18.21 -3.00
C PRO A 57 -14.63 -18.31 -3.21
N GLY A 58 -15.43 -17.59 -2.40
CA GLY A 58 -16.88 -17.49 -2.52
C GLY A 58 -17.62 -18.76 -2.13
N PRO A 59 -18.95 -18.69 -1.94
CA PRO A 59 -19.75 -19.88 -1.65
C PRO A 59 -20.04 -20.71 -2.91
N VAL A 60 -20.35 -21.99 -2.72
CA VAL A 60 -20.77 -22.94 -3.77
C VAL A 60 -22.12 -23.57 -3.45
N PHE A 61 -22.86 -23.98 -4.47
CA PHE A 61 -24.10 -24.73 -4.30
C PHE A 61 -23.80 -26.23 -4.12
N VAL A 62 -24.18 -26.78 -2.98
CA VAL A 62 -24.10 -28.20 -2.67
C VAL A 62 -25.49 -28.68 -2.23
N ASN A 63 -26.05 -29.66 -2.95
CA ASN A 63 -27.38 -30.23 -2.67
C ASN A 63 -28.48 -29.17 -2.53
N GLY A 64 -28.50 -28.16 -3.42
CA GLY A 64 -29.48 -27.08 -3.41
C GLY A 64 -29.30 -26.04 -2.30
N LYS A 65 -28.21 -26.11 -1.51
CA LYS A 65 -27.87 -25.14 -0.46
C LYS A 65 -26.59 -24.41 -0.81
N LEU A 66 -26.55 -23.12 -0.52
CA LEU A 66 -25.34 -22.31 -0.61
C LEU A 66 -24.45 -22.58 0.61
N VAL A 67 -23.22 -23.06 0.40
CA VAL A 67 -22.27 -23.42 1.46
C VAL A 67 -20.88 -22.86 1.19
N ASN A 68 -20.12 -22.57 2.24
CA ASN A 68 -18.73 -22.11 2.12
C ASN A 68 -17.78 -23.31 2.06
N ALA A 69 -17.76 -24.00 0.92
CA ALA A 69 -16.93 -25.18 0.67
C ALA A 69 -15.86 -24.95 -0.40
N SER A 70 -15.76 -23.73 -0.94
CA SER A 70 -14.71 -23.39 -1.90
C SER A 70 -13.36 -23.27 -1.21
N VAL A 71 -12.31 -23.41 -2.01
CA VAL A 71 -10.92 -23.41 -1.55
C VAL A 71 -10.18 -22.32 -2.31
N TYR A 72 -9.57 -21.40 -1.58
CA TYR A 72 -8.63 -20.45 -2.17
C TYR A 72 -7.36 -21.18 -2.57
N THR A 73 -6.84 -20.85 -3.76
CA THR A 73 -5.54 -21.34 -4.23
C THR A 73 -4.70 -20.15 -4.68
N GLU A 74 -3.50 -20.05 -4.11
CA GLU A 74 -2.56 -18.98 -4.42
C GLU A 74 -2.20 -19.00 -5.92
N PRO A 75 -2.25 -17.85 -6.62
CA PRO A 75 -1.86 -17.78 -8.01
C PRO A 75 -0.41 -18.22 -8.24
N SER A 76 -0.20 -19.14 -9.18
CA SER A 76 1.15 -19.54 -9.59
C SER A 76 1.83 -18.47 -10.45
N GLY A 77 3.15 -18.37 -10.36
CA GLY A 77 3.96 -17.50 -11.22
C GLY A 77 3.86 -16.01 -10.88
N LEU A 78 4.59 -15.20 -11.65
CA LEU A 78 4.60 -13.75 -11.54
C LEU A 78 3.42 -13.12 -12.31
N PRO A 79 2.94 -11.94 -11.91
CA PRO A 79 1.99 -11.18 -12.72
C PRO A 79 2.58 -10.86 -14.09
N VAL A 80 1.74 -10.94 -15.13
CA VAL A 80 2.11 -10.56 -16.50
C VAL A 80 1.74 -9.09 -16.71
N LYS A 81 2.66 -8.30 -17.26
CA LYS A 81 2.43 -6.89 -17.54
C LYS A 81 1.26 -6.71 -18.50
N ASP A 82 0.27 -5.91 -18.09
CA ASP A 82 -0.75 -5.35 -18.97
C ASP A 82 -0.24 -4.01 -19.51
N SER A 83 -0.06 -3.92 -20.82
CA SER A 83 0.40 -2.71 -21.49
C SER A 83 -0.68 -1.64 -21.65
N SER A 84 -1.95 -2.00 -21.44
CA SER A 84 -3.08 -1.06 -21.51
C SER A 84 -3.30 -0.28 -20.20
N PHE A 85 -2.69 -0.73 -19.10
CA PHE A 85 -2.82 -0.10 -17.79
C PHE A 85 -1.66 0.85 -17.48
N ASP A 86 -1.99 2.12 -17.26
CA ASP A 86 -1.02 3.16 -16.93
C ASP A 86 -0.80 3.25 -15.41
N VAL A 87 0.22 2.56 -14.91
CA VAL A 87 0.60 2.58 -13.49
C VAL A 87 0.98 3.97 -12.96
N THR A 88 1.18 4.97 -13.82
CA THR A 88 1.56 6.34 -13.43
C THR A 88 0.37 7.31 -13.36
N ALA A 89 -0.79 6.91 -13.89
CA ALA A 89 -2.02 7.67 -13.85
C ALA A 89 -2.90 7.27 -12.66
N VAL A 90 -3.75 8.19 -12.20
CA VAL A 90 -4.81 7.88 -11.23
C VAL A 90 -6.06 7.48 -12.01
N HIS A 91 -6.65 6.35 -11.65
CA HIS A 91 -7.89 5.83 -12.21
C HIS A 91 -9.01 5.88 -11.17
N SER A 92 -10.26 5.85 -11.64
CA SER A 92 -11.43 5.80 -10.76
C SER A 92 -11.57 4.50 -9.96
N SER A 93 -10.86 3.45 -10.38
CA SER A 93 -10.81 2.15 -9.71
C SER A 93 -9.67 2.02 -8.70
N ASP A 94 -8.79 3.02 -8.59
CA ASP A 94 -7.64 2.94 -7.70
C ASP A 94 -8.06 3.07 -6.22
N ALA A 95 -7.24 2.50 -5.34
CA ALA A 95 -7.36 2.72 -3.91
C ALA A 95 -6.65 4.02 -3.53
N VAL A 96 -7.40 4.95 -2.95
CA VAL A 96 -6.90 6.30 -2.62
C VAL A 96 -6.88 6.46 -1.10
N ALA A 97 -5.75 6.91 -0.55
CA ALA A 97 -5.62 7.20 0.86
C ALA A 97 -4.96 8.56 1.11
N THR A 98 -5.53 9.34 2.04
CA THR A 98 -5.00 10.63 2.49
C THR A 98 -4.72 10.60 3.99
N PHE A 99 -3.50 10.98 4.37
CA PHE A 99 -3.05 11.07 5.75
C PHE A 99 -2.65 12.51 6.05
N SER A 100 -3.36 13.16 6.98
CA SER A 100 -3.14 14.56 7.33
C SER A 100 -2.71 14.71 8.78
N GLN A 101 -1.73 15.58 9.05
CA GLN A 101 -1.30 15.98 10.39
C GLN A 101 -1.06 14.81 11.36
N ILE A 102 -0.47 13.73 10.86
CA ILE A 102 -0.31 12.47 11.58
C ILE A 102 1.14 11.99 11.55
N ALA A 103 1.57 11.35 12.62
CA ALA A 103 2.83 10.61 12.68
C ALA A 103 2.55 9.11 12.52
N LEU A 104 3.24 8.48 11.57
CA LEU A 104 3.04 7.11 11.15
C LEU A 104 4.36 6.34 11.21
N THR A 105 4.31 5.15 11.81
CA THR A 105 5.38 4.16 11.74
C THR A 105 4.79 2.88 11.19
N GLY A 106 5.29 2.45 10.04
CA GLY A 106 4.80 1.25 9.37
C GLY A 106 4.85 1.37 7.84
N ASN A 107 4.37 0.33 7.18
CA ASN A 107 4.59 0.11 5.76
C ASN A 107 3.29 0.17 4.95
N PHE A 108 3.42 0.48 3.66
CA PHE A 108 2.33 0.49 2.69
C PHE A 108 2.72 -0.44 1.55
N PHE A 109 1.86 -1.42 1.25
CA PHE A 109 2.14 -2.42 0.23
C PHE A 109 1.01 -2.53 -0.77
N ASN A 110 1.33 -2.35 -2.05
CA ASN A 110 0.43 -2.74 -3.14
C ASN A 110 0.84 -4.12 -3.67
N GLY A 111 0.14 -5.15 -3.20
CA GLY A 111 0.33 -6.56 -3.56
C GLY A 111 -0.57 -7.04 -4.70
N MET A 112 -1.34 -6.14 -5.34
CA MET A 112 -2.20 -6.48 -6.47
C MET A 112 -1.39 -7.15 -7.59
N ARG A 113 -2.02 -8.11 -8.27
CA ARG A 113 -1.48 -8.72 -9.50
C ARG A 113 -2.09 -8.09 -10.73
N GLY A 114 -3.37 -7.70 -10.62
CA GLY A 114 -4.15 -6.99 -11.63
C GLY A 114 -3.97 -5.48 -11.57
N ASN A 115 -4.81 -4.80 -12.34
CA ASN A 115 -4.74 -3.38 -12.65
C ASN A 115 -5.38 -2.53 -11.56
N MET A 116 -4.60 -2.11 -10.57
CA MET A 116 -5.04 -1.19 -9.52
C MET A 116 -3.85 -0.50 -8.87
N ASN A 117 -3.86 0.84 -8.85
CA ASN A 117 -2.84 1.60 -8.17
C ASN A 117 -3.24 1.88 -6.71
N MET A 118 -2.22 2.02 -5.86
CA MET A 118 -2.31 2.64 -4.54
C MET A 118 -1.91 4.11 -4.68
N VAL A 119 -2.82 5.03 -4.38
CA VAL A 119 -2.60 6.47 -4.51
C VAL A 119 -2.60 7.10 -3.12
N LEU A 120 -1.43 7.52 -2.66
CA LEU A 120 -1.20 8.05 -1.32
C LEU A 120 -0.93 9.55 -1.35
N THR A 121 -1.62 10.29 -0.49
CA THR A 121 -1.38 11.72 -0.25
C THR A 121 -1.08 11.96 1.22
N PHE A 122 0.02 12.67 1.50
CA PHE A 122 0.46 13.02 2.84
C PHE A 122 0.47 14.54 3.02
N ASN A 123 -0.32 15.04 3.96
CA ASN A 123 -0.48 16.48 4.25
C ASN A 123 0.08 16.80 5.64
N GLN A 124 1.24 17.47 5.71
CA GLN A 124 1.92 17.75 6.99
C GLN A 124 2.07 16.49 7.86
N ALA A 125 2.30 15.33 7.23
CA ALA A 125 2.41 14.04 7.89
C ALA A 125 3.88 13.64 8.02
N ARG A 126 4.19 12.82 9.03
CA ARG A 126 5.52 12.24 9.23
C ARG A 126 5.43 10.72 9.13
N LEU A 127 6.06 10.15 8.12
CA LEU A 127 6.12 8.71 7.91
C LEU A 127 7.53 8.18 8.14
N THR A 128 7.66 7.09 8.89
CA THR A 128 8.84 6.24 8.93
C THR A 128 8.46 4.82 8.50
N GLY A 129 9.00 4.34 7.37
CA GLY A 129 8.65 3.03 6.83
C GLY A 129 8.93 2.86 5.34
N VAL A 130 8.45 1.74 4.79
CA VAL A 130 8.47 1.40 3.37
C VAL A 130 7.12 1.69 2.72
N ILE A 131 7.12 2.29 1.52
CA ILE A 131 5.95 2.34 0.64
C ILE A 131 6.37 1.66 -0.65
N SER A 132 5.70 0.58 -1.05
CA SER A 132 6.18 -0.18 -2.20
C SER A 132 5.09 -0.97 -2.92
N THR A 133 5.28 -1.15 -4.23
CA THR A 133 4.74 -2.34 -4.91
C THR A 133 5.36 -3.60 -4.32
N SER A 134 4.60 -4.68 -4.29
CA SER A 134 5.02 -5.92 -3.64
C SER A 134 4.40 -7.15 -4.29
N LEU A 135 5.00 -8.30 -4.01
CA LEU A 135 4.31 -9.58 -4.11
C LEU A 135 3.68 -9.88 -2.76
N ALA A 136 2.35 -9.95 -2.71
CA ALA A 136 1.61 -10.47 -1.56
C ALA A 136 1.48 -11.99 -1.68
N ARG A 137 1.66 -12.71 -0.57
CA ARG A 137 1.45 -14.17 -0.50
C ARG A 137 0.92 -14.56 0.87
N HIS A 138 -0.03 -15.49 0.87
CA HIS A 138 -0.44 -16.17 2.09
C HIS A 138 0.66 -17.06 2.65
N ALA A 139 0.58 -17.37 3.94
CA ALA A 139 1.47 -18.33 4.61
C ALA A 139 1.38 -19.76 4.01
N VAL A 140 0.22 -20.11 3.43
CA VAL A 140 -0.02 -21.40 2.76
C VAL A 140 -0.65 -21.18 1.39
N SER A 141 -0.39 -22.09 0.43
CA SER A 141 -0.84 -21.95 -0.96
C SER A 141 -2.30 -22.33 -1.20
N THR A 142 -2.94 -22.96 -0.21
CA THR A 142 -4.31 -23.47 -0.35
C THR A 142 -5.02 -23.31 0.98
N ILE A 143 -6.17 -22.62 0.97
CA ILE A 143 -6.93 -22.31 2.18
C ILE A 143 -8.37 -22.79 1.98
N ALA A 144 -8.74 -23.82 2.73
CA ALA A 144 -10.12 -24.30 2.82
C ALA A 144 -10.88 -23.56 3.92
N SER A 145 -12.21 -23.68 3.91
CA SER A 145 -13.07 -23.04 4.92
C SER A 145 -12.76 -23.44 6.36
N ALA A 146 -12.22 -24.64 6.58
CA ALA A 146 -11.76 -25.07 7.92
C ALA A 146 -10.55 -24.27 8.45
N SER A 147 -9.82 -23.57 7.57
CA SER A 147 -8.59 -22.83 7.88
C SER A 147 -8.68 -21.37 7.44
N TYR A 148 -9.89 -20.82 7.33
CA TYR A 148 -10.17 -19.46 6.84
C TYR A 148 -9.37 -18.34 7.52
N GLN A 149 -8.93 -18.55 8.77
CA GLN A 149 -8.10 -17.59 9.51
C GLN A 149 -6.78 -17.28 8.80
N GLN A 150 -6.25 -18.24 8.03
CA GLN A 150 -5.01 -18.08 7.26
C GLN A 150 -5.15 -17.08 6.09
N LEU A 151 -6.37 -16.67 5.72
CA LEU A 151 -6.61 -15.58 4.76
C LEU A 151 -6.12 -14.22 5.28
N GLY A 152 -5.95 -14.07 6.60
CA GLY A 152 -5.37 -12.86 7.20
C GLY A 152 -3.84 -12.89 7.28
N GLU A 153 -3.21 -14.05 7.06
CA GLU A 153 -1.77 -14.26 7.23
C GLU A 153 -1.03 -13.99 5.92
N VAL A 154 -0.82 -12.71 5.61
CA VAL A 154 -0.21 -12.28 4.35
C VAL A 154 1.15 -11.63 4.57
N SER A 155 2.11 -12.07 3.77
CA SER A 155 3.46 -11.50 3.72
C SER A 155 3.65 -10.67 2.45
N ASN A 156 4.45 -9.61 2.53
CA ASN A 156 4.75 -8.73 1.41
C ASN A 156 6.24 -8.73 1.12
N THR A 157 6.60 -8.94 -0.15
CA THR A 157 7.97 -8.78 -0.63
C THR A 157 8.02 -7.58 -1.59
N PRO A 158 8.67 -6.46 -1.21
CA PRO A 158 8.88 -5.34 -2.12
C PRO A 158 9.47 -5.80 -3.46
N SER A 159 8.85 -5.40 -4.56
CA SER A 159 9.25 -5.82 -5.90
C SER A 159 8.91 -4.75 -6.93
N PRO A 160 9.57 -4.74 -8.12
CA PRO A 160 9.31 -3.75 -9.16
C PRO A 160 7.84 -3.66 -9.58
N VAL A 161 7.44 -2.48 -10.05
CA VAL A 161 6.09 -2.21 -10.55
C VAL A 161 5.77 -3.11 -11.75
N VAL A 162 4.59 -3.74 -11.74
CA VAL A 162 4.06 -4.45 -12.92
C VAL A 162 2.72 -3.83 -13.33
N ASN A 163 1.64 -4.16 -12.64
CA ASN A 163 0.28 -3.63 -12.89
C ASN A 163 -0.29 -2.88 -11.66
N ASN A 164 0.48 -2.86 -10.58
CA ASN A 164 0.06 -2.52 -9.24
C ASN A 164 0.72 -1.21 -8.78
N GLY A 165 0.63 -0.14 -9.59
CA GLY A 165 1.38 1.09 -9.34
C GLY A 165 1.22 1.64 -7.92
N VAL A 166 2.22 2.39 -7.47
CA VAL A 166 2.15 3.16 -6.22
C VAL A 166 2.53 4.60 -6.53
N SER A 167 1.57 5.50 -6.32
CA SER A 167 1.73 6.93 -6.50
C SER A 167 1.76 7.61 -5.13
N VAL A 168 2.85 8.32 -4.83
CA VAL A 168 3.03 9.02 -3.54
C VAL A 168 3.11 10.52 -3.77
N THR A 169 2.30 11.29 -3.04
CA THR A 169 2.40 12.74 -2.97
C THR A 169 2.73 13.17 -1.55
N LEU A 170 3.89 13.80 -1.37
CA LEU A 170 4.26 14.49 -0.13
C LEU A 170 4.00 15.99 -0.32
N ASN A 171 2.93 16.50 0.28
CA ASN A 171 2.63 17.93 0.29
C ASN A 171 3.56 18.68 1.25
N ALA A 172 3.55 20.01 1.17
CA ALA A 172 4.46 20.87 1.94
C ALA A 172 4.40 20.55 3.45
N GLY A 173 5.57 20.43 4.08
CA GLY A 173 5.69 20.07 5.50
C GLY A 173 5.59 18.58 5.80
N SER A 174 5.28 17.73 4.81
CA SER A 174 5.32 16.27 4.99
C SER A 174 6.76 15.74 4.93
N CYS A 175 7.03 14.72 5.73
CA CYS A 175 8.32 14.03 5.78
C CYS A 175 8.12 12.52 5.63
N TRP A 176 8.93 11.89 4.79
CA TRP A 176 9.06 10.43 4.72
C TRP A 176 10.51 10.02 4.95
N THR A 177 10.75 9.29 6.04
CA THR A 177 11.97 8.55 6.30
C THR A 177 11.83 7.13 5.76
N VAL A 178 12.48 6.86 4.63
CA VAL A 178 12.45 5.57 3.93
C VAL A 178 13.33 4.59 4.68
N THR A 179 12.79 3.48 5.18
CA THR A 179 13.56 2.51 6.00
C THR A 179 14.04 1.28 5.23
N GLY A 180 13.66 1.14 3.96
CA GLY A 180 14.06 0.01 3.11
C GLY A 180 13.73 0.26 1.64
N THR A 181 14.19 -0.65 0.76
CA THR A 181 13.98 -0.52 -0.68
C THR A 181 12.49 -0.42 -1.01
N SER A 182 12.14 0.62 -1.77
CA SER A 182 10.76 0.99 -2.10
C SER A 182 10.62 1.14 -3.61
N TYR A 183 9.60 0.54 -4.18
CA TYR A 183 9.29 0.56 -5.62
C TYR A 183 8.00 1.35 -5.86
N LEU A 184 8.08 2.40 -6.67
CA LEU A 184 6.95 3.31 -6.97
C LEU A 184 6.80 3.50 -8.48
N SER A 185 5.62 3.95 -8.90
CA SER A 185 5.38 4.40 -10.29
C SER A 185 5.35 5.92 -10.42
N LYS A 186 5.06 6.62 -9.32
CA LYS A 186 5.02 8.08 -9.26
C LYS A 186 5.38 8.60 -7.88
N LEU A 187 6.16 9.66 -7.84
CA LEU A 187 6.52 10.37 -6.62
C LEU A 187 6.46 11.87 -6.87
N VAL A 188 5.67 12.59 -6.07
CA VAL A 188 5.56 14.04 -6.10
C VAL A 188 6.05 14.59 -4.76
N LEU A 189 7.06 15.45 -4.81
CA LEU A 189 7.57 16.17 -3.65
C LEU A 189 7.20 17.65 -3.80
N ALA A 190 6.27 18.15 -3.00
CA ALA A 190 5.99 19.58 -2.98
C ALA A 190 7.20 20.38 -2.43
N PRO A 191 7.30 21.68 -2.71
CA PRO A 191 8.24 22.54 -2.01
C PRO A 191 8.07 22.41 -0.48
N GLY A 192 9.17 22.21 0.24
CA GLY A 192 9.15 22.01 1.70
C GLY A 192 8.76 20.60 2.18
N ALA A 193 8.53 19.64 1.27
CA ALA A 193 8.47 18.22 1.63
C ALA A 193 9.89 17.64 1.78
N THR A 194 10.07 16.64 2.65
CA THR A 194 11.37 15.99 2.88
C THR A 194 11.29 14.48 2.67
N LEU A 195 12.23 13.94 1.91
CA LEU A 195 12.40 12.50 1.68
C LEU A 195 13.83 12.12 2.08
N THR A 196 13.98 11.28 3.10
CA THR A 196 15.29 11.01 3.73
C THR A 196 15.45 9.53 4.06
N ALA A 197 16.69 9.12 4.33
CA ALA A 197 17.01 7.84 4.99
C ALA A 197 17.06 8.02 6.52
N PRO A 198 17.12 6.93 7.30
CA PRO A 198 17.36 7.00 8.74
C PRO A 198 18.75 7.61 9.04
N PRO A 199 18.99 8.08 10.28
CA PRO A 199 20.30 8.56 10.68
C PRO A 199 21.41 7.53 10.37
N GLY A 200 22.56 8.01 9.91
CA GLY A 200 23.70 7.17 9.54
C GLY A 200 23.57 6.45 8.20
N HIS A 201 22.49 6.66 7.45
CA HIS A 201 22.27 6.05 6.14
C HIS A 201 22.15 7.11 5.04
N THR A 202 22.28 6.69 3.79
CA THR A 202 22.02 7.52 2.61
C THR A 202 20.85 6.99 1.80
N LEU A 203 20.14 7.89 1.10
CA LEU A 203 19.02 7.55 0.23
C LEU A 203 19.36 7.87 -1.22
N THR A 204 19.17 6.90 -2.11
CA THR A 204 19.26 7.11 -3.57
C THR A 204 17.89 6.94 -4.22
N LEU A 205 17.64 7.72 -5.27
CA LEU A 205 16.47 7.60 -6.14
C LEU A 205 16.94 7.29 -7.57
N THR A 206 16.35 6.27 -8.18
CA THR A 206 16.45 6.05 -9.63
C THR A 206 15.08 6.16 -10.28
N VAL A 207 15.04 6.58 -11.54
CA VAL A 207 13.87 6.51 -12.41
C VAL A 207 14.30 5.76 -13.66
N ASP A 208 13.65 4.62 -13.93
CA ASP A 208 13.98 3.72 -15.03
C ASP A 208 15.46 3.31 -15.03
N GLY A 209 15.99 3.04 -13.83
CA GLY A 209 17.39 2.66 -13.61
C GLY A 209 18.39 3.82 -13.68
N VAL A 210 17.95 5.04 -14.02
CA VAL A 210 18.81 6.23 -14.07
C VAL A 210 18.75 6.99 -12.75
N ALA A 211 19.90 7.21 -12.11
CA ALA A 211 19.98 7.98 -10.88
C ALA A 211 19.47 9.43 -11.08
N ARG A 212 18.67 9.90 -10.13
CA ARG A 212 18.16 11.28 -10.10
C ARG A 212 18.40 11.90 -8.71
N PRO A 213 18.70 13.20 -8.64
CA PRO A 213 18.78 13.88 -7.35
C PRO A 213 17.41 13.92 -6.69
N ILE A 214 17.37 13.80 -5.37
CA ILE A 214 16.14 13.98 -4.58
C ILE A 214 15.99 15.47 -4.29
N VAL A 215 15.02 16.11 -4.95
CA VAL A 215 14.79 17.55 -4.87
C VAL A 215 13.32 17.82 -4.54
N ALA A 216 13.07 18.62 -3.50
CA ALA A 216 11.74 19.13 -3.19
C ALA A 216 11.24 20.08 -4.29
N GLY A 217 9.94 20.07 -4.57
CA GLY A 217 9.34 20.79 -5.70
C GLY A 217 9.41 20.04 -7.04
N GLN A 218 9.82 18.77 -7.05
CA GLN A 218 9.92 17.93 -8.26
C GLN A 218 8.90 16.80 -8.26
N SER A 219 8.62 16.30 -9.47
CA SER A 219 7.85 15.07 -9.70
C SER A 219 8.68 14.08 -10.49
N TYR A 220 8.57 12.81 -10.11
CA TYR A 220 9.21 11.67 -10.75
C TYR A 220 8.12 10.70 -11.22
N SER A 221 8.30 10.10 -12.39
CA SER A 221 7.36 9.14 -12.97
C SER A 221 8.12 8.14 -13.82
N GLY A 222 7.69 6.88 -13.79
CA GLY A 222 8.39 5.74 -14.39
C GLY A 222 8.65 4.67 -13.32
N ASN A 223 9.61 3.77 -13.57
CA ASN A 223 10.01 2.80 -12.56
C ASN A 223 10.92 3.46 -11.53
N ILE A 224 10.35 3.88 -10.40
CA ILE A 224 11.08 4.57 -9.34
C ILE A 224 11.56 3.55 -8.32
N VAL A 225 12.86 3.59 -8.01
CA VAL A 225 13.43 2.79 -6.92
C VAL A 225 14.11 3.73 -5.93
N LEU A 226 13.65 3.67 -4.68
CA LEU A 226 14.33 4.28 -3.54
C LEU A 226 15.15 3.20 -2.83
N THR A 227 16.42 3.47 -2.53
CA THR A 227 17.31 2.51 -1.87
C THR A 227 18.04 3.19 -0.72
N VAL A 228 18.00 2.55 0.43
CA VAL A 228 18.71 2.96 1.64
C VAL A 228 20.04 2.22 1.68
N HIS A 229 21.14 2.96 1.85
CA HIS A 229 22.49 2.39 1.97
C HIS A 229 23.05 2.71 3.35
N SER A 230 23.80 1.76 3.92
CA SER A 230 24.59 1.91 5.15
C SER A 230 25.83 2.77 4.95
#